data_AF-A0AAP4BT77-F1
#
_entry.id   AF-A0AAP4BT77-F1
#
_cell.length_a   1.000
_cell.length_b   1.000
_cell.length_c   1.000
_cell.angle_alpha   90.00
_cell.angle_beta   90.00
_cell.angle_gamma   90.00
#
_symmetry.space_group_name_H-M   'P 1'
#
loop_
_entity.id
_entity.type
_entity.pdbx_description
1 polymer ?
#
loop_
_entity_poly.entity_id
_entity_poly.type
_entity_poly.pdbx_seq_one_letter_code
_entity_poly.pdbx_strand_id
1 'polypeptide(L)'
;MKQSTASTAQVPVGKPVHFLHPLTVIIIGVSAWVAALSISWPLLHAAIIALGWLAGITGSRSLAVPATSIALSIPAGLSMLLVHAPHGEHQIAPLLTSDGLVTAGELALRFCALMTAPLAAMANVHIPDLLKALQHLGLHHSVVYVLGASLQLLPQASALISEVATANRLAGRKVTLTTVIPHMIIPVITRLLTRGADRGIALQGMGYDAPGRRTVLYPVRAHRWEILLRLIFPAAAIGLVVLAWI
;
A
#
# COMPACT_ATOMS: atom_id res chain seq x y z
N MET A 1 15.11 47.28 -11.76
CA MET A 1 14.95 46.31 -10.65
C MET A 1 14.82 44.93 -11.26
N LYS A 2 15.87 44.10 -11.17
CA LYS A 2 15.94 42.76 -11.77
C LYS A 2 15.11 41.78 -10.96
N GLN A 3 14.06 41.22 -11.56
CA GLN A 3 13.31 40.11 -10.97
C GLN A 3 14.19 38.87 -10.99
N SER A 4 14.65 38.47 -9.80
CA SER A 4 15.31 37.19 -9.56
C SER A 4 14.26 36.10 -9.68
N THR A 5 14.18 35.46 -10.85
CA THR A 5 13.48 34.20 -11.04
C THR A 5 14.25 33.12 -10.27
N ALA A 6 13.97 33.01 -8.98
CA ALA A 6 14.41 31.89 -8.16
C ALA A 6 13.76 30.62 -8.74
N SER A 7 14.52 29.98 -9.63
CA SER A 7 14.34 28.61 -10.08
C SER A 7 14.15 27.75 -8.85
N THR A 8 12.90 27.41 -8.54
CA THR A 8 12.56 26.37 -7.58
C THR A 8 13.25 25.11 -8.05
N ALA A 9 14.35 24.77 -7.40
CA ALA A 9 15.12 23.58 -7.65
C ALA A 9 14.14 22.39 -7.67
N GLN A 10 13.94 21.81 -8.86
CA GLN A 10 13.32 20.51 -9.00
C GLN A 10 14.10 19.57 -8.09
N VAL A 11 13.45 19.16 -7.00
CA VAL A 11 13.90 18.03 -6.19
C VAL A 11 14.19 16.91 -7.18
N PRO A 12 15.41 16.32 -7.18
CA PRO A 12 15.76 15.31 -8.15
C PRO A 12 14.72 14.18 -8.06
N VAL A 13 13.95 14.00 -9.14
CA VAL A 13 12.94 12.95 -9.25
C VAL A 13 13.69 11.63 -9.07
N GLY A 14 13.48 11.02 -7.91
CA GLY A 14 14.41 10.10 -7.28
C GLY A 14 14.81 8.91 -8.15
N LYS A 15 16.09 8.51 -8.01
CA LYS A 15 16.57 7.18 -8.38
C LYS A 15 15.57 6.12 -7.88
N PRO A 16 15.31 5.02 -8.63
CA PRO A 16 14.45 3.96 -8.13
C PRO A 16 14.99 3.47 -6.79
N VAL A 17 14.20 3.67 -5.74
CA VAL A 17 14.62 3.46 -4.34
C VAL A 17 14.58 1.98 -3.97
N HIS A 18 14.07 1.12 -4.86
CA HIS A 18 13.85 -0.29 -4.60
C HIS A 18 14.49 -1.19 -5.64
N PHE A 19 15.07 -2.28 -5.14
CA PHE A 19 15.78 -3.30 -5.92
C PHE A 19 14.84 -4.24 -6.69
N LEU A 20 13.57 -4.36 -6.28
CA LEU A 20 12.59 -5.25 -6.88
C LEU A 20 11.52 -4.48 -7.65
N HIS A 21 11.09 -5.06 -8.76
CA HIS A 21 9.95 -4.57 -9.51
C HIS A 21 8.65 -4.66 -8.69
N PRO A 22 7.83 -3.60 -8.64
CA PRO A 22 6.69 -3.47 -7.73
C PRO A 22 5.62 -4.55 -7.94
N LEU A 23 5.40 -4.97 -9.18
CA LEU A 23 4.50 -6.08 -9.51
C LEU A 23 4.94 -7.40 -8.85
N THR A 24 6.25 -7.67 -8.78
CA THR A 24 6.78 -8.87 -8.12
C THR A 24 6.47 -8.86 -6.62
N VAL A 25 6.62 -7.70 -5.97
CA VAL A 25 6.31 -7.54 -4.54
C VAL A 25 4.83 -7.81 -4.25
N ILE A 26 3.93 -7.30 -5.10
CA ILE A 26 2.49 -7.56 -4.97
C ILE A 26 2.18 -9.04 -5.18
N ILE A 27 2.76 -9.69 -6.19
CA ILE A 27 2.57 -11.11 -6.43
C ILE A 27 3.01 -11.93 -5.22
N ILE A 28 4.18 -11.62 -4.64
CA ILE A 28 4.69 -12.31 -3.44
C ILE A 28 3.74 -12.09 -2.26
N GLY A 29 3.30 -10.85 -2.02
CA GLY A 29 2.36 -10.53 -0.95
C GLY A 29 1.03 -11.26 -1.08
N VAL A 30 0.43 -11.27 -2.27
CA VAL A 30 -0.82 -11.98 -2.56
C VAL A 30 -0.64 -13.48 -2.45
N SER A 31 0.48 -14.03 -2.94
CA SER A 31 0.79 -15.46 -2.83
C SER A 31 0.94 -15.90 -1.37
N ALA A 32 1.61 -15.09 -0.54
CA ALA A 32 1.74 -15.35 0.90
C ALA A 32 0.38 -15.27 1.62
N TRP A 33 -0.47 -14.33 1.21
CA TRP A 33 -1.84 -14.22 1.74
C TRP A 33 -2.69 -15.45 1.40
N VAL A 34 -2.64 -15.92 0.15
CA VAL A 34 -3.32 -17.16 -0.27
C VAL A 34 -2.76 -18.36 0.48
N ALA A 35 -1.44 -18.48 0.62
CA ALA A 35 -0.81 -19.58 1.37
C ALA A 35 -1.26 -19.61 2.86
N ALA A 36 -1.41 -18.44 3.50
CA ALA A 36 -1.95 -18.33 4.85
C ALA A 36 -3.44 -18.70 4.95
N LEU A 37 -4.19 -18.64 3.85
CA LEU A 37 -5.58 -19.10 3.79
C LEU A 37 -5.70 -20.61 3.54
N SER A 38 -4.77 -21.23 2.84
CA SER A 38 -4.91 -22.64 2.43
C SER A 38 -4.56 -23.65 3.52
N ILE A 39 -3.47 -23.44 4.25
CA ILE A 39 -2.95 -24.42 5.21
C ILE A 39 -3.01 -23.87 6.63
N SER A 40 -3.51 -24.68 7.56
CA SER A 40 -3.56 -24.38 9.00
C SER A 40 -2.29 -24.87 9.72
N TRP A 41 -1.11 -24.67 9.14
CA TRP A 41 0.16 -25.02 9.79
C TRP A 41 0.72 -23.82 10.55
N PRO A 42 0.86 -23.89 11.89
CA PRO A 42 1.31 -22.75 12.69
C PRO A 42 2.72 -22.31 12.32
N LEU A 43 3.59 -23.25 11.93
CA LEU A 43 4.96 -22.95 11.49
C LEU A 43 5.01 -22.13 10.20
N LEU A 44 4.08 -22.36 9.27
CA LEU A 44 3.96 -21.57 8.04
C LEU A 44 3.55 -20.13 8.35
N HIS A 45 2.56 -19.95 9.23
CA HIS A 45 2.11 -18.62 9.65
C HIS A 45 3.24 -17.85 10.36
N ALA A 46 3.98 -18.51 11.24
CA ALA A 46 5.15 -17.92 11.90
C ALA A 46 6.23 -17.48 10.88
N ALA A 47 6.51 -18.32 9.88
CA ALA A 47 7.47 -17.99 8.82
C ALA A 47 7.01 -16.78 7.98
N ILE A 48 5.73 -16.70 7.62
CA ILE A 48 5.16 -15.56 6.88
C ILE A 48 5.27 -14.27 7.70
N ILE A 49 4.98 -14.33 9.00
CA ILE A 49 5.09 -13.16 9.90
C ILE A 49 6.55 -12.71 9.99
N ALA A 50 7.48 -13.63 10.26
CA ALA A 50 8.90 -13.30 10.42
C ALA A 50 9.50 -12.71 9.13
N LEU A 51 9.26 -13.35 7.98
CA LEU A 51 9.72 -12.86 6.68
C LEU A 51 9.05 -11.55 6.30
N GLY A 52 7.75 -11.40 6.58
CA GLY A 52 6.99 -10.18 6.32
C GLY A 52 7.48 -9.00 7.15
N TRP A 53 7.79 -9.21 8.44
CA TRP A 53 8.38 -8.19 9.29
C TRP A 53 9.79 -7.82 8.84
N LEU A 54 10.63 -8.80 8.51
CA LEU A 54 11.98 -8.55 7.99
C LEU A 54 11.92 -7.74 6.68
N ALA A 55 11.05 -8.11 5.76
CA ALA A 55 10.83 -7.37 4.51
C ALA A 55 10.27 -5.97 4.77
N GLY A 56 9.32 -5.83 5.70
CA GLY A 56 8.75 -4.53 6.08
C GLY A 56 9.77 -3.58 6.69
N ILE A 57 10.62 -4.08 7.60
CA ILE A 57 11.68 -3.31 8.26
C ILE A 57 12.76 -2.92 7.25
N THR A 58 13.20 -3.84 6.39
CA THR A 58 14.24 -3.56 5.39
C THR A 58 13.77 -2.58 4.31
N GLY A 59 12.51 -2.66 3.89
CA GLY A 59 11.91 -1.76 2.90
C GLY A 59 11.59 -0.37 3.43
N SER A 60 10.89 -0.29 4.56
CA SER A 60 10.43 0.99 5.14
C SER A 60 11.44 1.63 6.10
N ARG A 61 12.48 0.89 6.52
CA ARG A 61 13.42 1.26 7.59
C ARG A 61 12.73 1.67 8.90
N SER A 62 11.53 1.15 9.14
CA SER A 62 10.68 1.48 10.27
C SER A 62 10.04 0.24 10.89
N LEU A 63 9.78 0.28 12.20
CA LEU A 63 9.00 -0.73 12.92
C LEU A 63 7.48 -0.56 12.71
N ALA A 64 7.04 0.33 11.82
CA ALA A 64 5.62 0.55 11.56
C ALA A 64 4.89 -0.73 11.13
N VAL A 65 5.49 -1.57 10.29
CA VAL A 65 4.87 -2.82 9.80
C VAL A 65 4.61 -3.82 10.93
N PRO A 66 5.60 -4.24 11.75
CA PRO A 66 5.33 -5.13 12.87
C PRO A 66 4.41 -4.49 13.91
N ALA A 67 4.59 -3.21 14.23
CA ALA A 67 3.76 -2.53 15.23
C ALA A 67 2.27 -2.47 14.82
N THR A 68 1.99 -2.10 13.56
CA THR A 68 0.61 -2.03 13.05
C THR A 68 -0.02 -3.42 12.92
N SER A 69 0.75 -4.42 12.46
CA SER A 69 0.28 -5.80 12.36
C SER A 69 -0.12 -6.36 13.73
N ILE A 70 0.71 -6.14 14.75
CA ILE A 70 0.42 -6.54 16.14
C ILE A 70 -0.78 -5.75 16.69
N ALA A 71 -0.80 -4.42 16.52
CA ALA A 71 -1.88 -3.57 17.01
C ALA A 71 -3.24 -3.97 16.44
N LEU A 72 -3.31 -4.33 15.16
CA LEU A 72 -4.54 -4.81 14.50
C LEU A 72 -4.92 -6.23 14.92
N SER A 73 -3.94 -7.06 15.27
CA SER A 73 -4.17 -8.46 15.63
C SER A 73 -4.53 -8.66 17.10
N ILE A 74 -4.19 -7.73 17.99
CA ILE A 74 -4.50 -7.82 19.42
C ILE A 74 -6.01 -7.93 19.69
N PRO A 75 -6.90 -7.05 19.17
CA PRO A 75 -8.33 -7.14 19.44
C PRO A 75 -8.94 -8.45 18.90
N ALA A 76 -8.51 -8.87 17.71
CA ALA A 76 -8.97 -10.10 17.09
C ALA A 76 -8.50 -11.35 17.85
N GLY A 77 -7.22 -11.39 18.25
CA GLY A 77 -6.66 -12.48 19.04
C GLY A 77 -7.30 -12.58 20.43
N LEU A 78 -7.57 -11.43 21.07
CA LEU A 78 -8.29 -11.39 22.33
C LEU A 78 -9.72 -11.90 22.18
N SER A 79 -10.41 -11.53 21.10
CA SER A 79 -11.75 -12.06 20.80
C SER A 79 -11.73 -13.57 20.57
N MET A 80 -10.75 -14.09 19.83
CA MET A 80 -10.58 -15.53 19.58
C MET A 80 -10.29 -16.29 20.88
N LEU A 81 -9.43 -15.73 21.74
CA LEU A 81 -9.11 -16.29 23.05
C LEU A 81 -10.35 -16.31 23.95
N LEU A 82 -11.11 -15.23 24.01
CA LEU A 82 -12.31 -15.15 24.85
C LEU A 82 -13.39 -16.15 24.42
N VAL A 83 -13.51 -16.42 23.11
CA VAL A 83 -14.47 -17.39 22.57
C VAL A 83 -14.01 -18.84 22.74
N HIS A 84 -12.73 -19.15 22.51
CA HIS A 84 -12.25 -20.54 22.46
C HIS A 84 -11.62 -21.02 23.77
N ALA A 85 -11.18 -20.13 24.67
CA ALA A 85 -10.64 -20.49 25.98
C ALA A 85 -11.53 -21.44 26.83
N PRO A 86 -12.87 -21.30 26.86
CA PRO A 86 -13.70 -22.18 27.67
C PRO A 86 -14.05 -23.53 27.01
N HIS A 87 -13.68 -23.75 25.73
CA HIS A 87 -14.17 -24.88 24.93
C HIS A 87 -13.16 -26.04 24.79
N GLY A 88 -12.72 -26.65 25.89
CA GLY A 88 -11.75 -27.77 25.84
C GLY A 88 -11.95 -28.83 26.92
N GLU A 89 -11.40 -30.02 26.66
CA GLU A 89 -11.53 -31.21 27.52
C GLU A 89 -10.63 -31.09 28.77
N HIS A 90 -9.45 -30.50 28.62
CA HIS A 90 -8.46 -30.34 29.69
C HIS A 90 -8.54 -28.95 30.33
N GLN A 91 -9.21 -28.87 31.48
CA GLN A 91 -9.36 -27.63 32.27
C GLN A 91 -8.11 -27.35 33.10
N ILE A 92 -7.53 -26.16 32.93
CA ILE A 92 -6.39 -25.67 33.75
C ILE A 92 -6.91 -24.72 34.85
N ALA A 93 -7.95 -23.93 34.54
CA ALA A 93 -8.62 -23.02 35.47
C ALA A 93 -10.12 -22.94 35.12
N PRO A 94 -11.01 -22.45 36.02
CA PRO A 94 -12.40 -22.22 35.65
C PRO A 94 -12.45 -21.25 34.46
N LEU A 95 -13.05 -21.70 33.34
CA LEU A 95 -13.13 -21.03 32.03
C LEU A 95 -11.85 -21.03 31.17
N LEU A 96 -10.76 -21.71 31.56
CA LEU A 96 -9.53 -21.77 30.77
C LEU A 96 -9.08 -23.21 30.53
N THR A 97 -9.05 -23.61 29.27
CA THR A 97 -8.67 -24.95 28.81
C THR A 97 -7.40 -24.90 27.96
N SER A 98 -6.54 -25.94 28.05
CA SER A 98 -5.31 -26.00 27.23
C SER A 98 -5.63 -26.02 25.74
N ASP A 99 -6.63 -26.81 25.38
CA ASP A 99 -6.98 -27.09 23.98
C ASP A 99 -7.61 -25.86 23.32
N GLY A 100 -8.44 -25.13 24.08
CA GLY A 100 -8.99 -23.84 23.69
C GLY A 100 -7.93 -22.76 23.50
N LEU A 101 -6.88 -22.76 24.34
CA LEU A 101 -5.79 -21.79 24.24
C LEU A 101 -4.88 -22.07 23.04
N VAL A 102 -4.58 -23.34 22.74
CA VAL A 102 -3.83 -23.74 21.55
C VAL A 102 -4.59 -23.34 20.28
N THR A 103 -5.88 -23.68 20.21
CA THR A 103 -6.73 -23.35 19.07
C THR A 103 -6.84 -21.83 18.87
N ALA A 104 -7.07 -21.07 19.95
CA ALA A 104 -7.10 -19.61 19.89
C ALA A 104 -5.75 -19.02 19.42
N GLY A 105 -4.64 -19.59 19.89
CA GLY A 105 -3.29 -19.19 19.51
C GLY A 105 -3.01 -19.40 18.03
N GLU A 106 -3.38 -20.56 17.48
CA GLU A 106 -3.24 -20.86 16.05
C GLU A 106 -4.07 -19.91 15.19
N LEU A 107 -5.32 -19.65 15.58
CA LEU A 107 -6.23 -18.77 14.87
C LEU A 107 -5.76 -17.30 14.90
N ALA A 108 -5.28 -16.84 16.07
CA ALA A 108 -4.70 -15.51 16.23
C ALA A 108 -3.41 -15.36 15.41
N LEU A 109 -2.56 -16.39 15.37
CA LEU A 109 -1.33 -16.41 14.58
C LEU A 109 -1.65 -16.34 13.08
N ARG A 110 -2.65 -17.10 12.62
CA ARG A 110 -3.13 -17.03 11.24
C ARG A 110 -3.65 -15.64 10.89
N PHE A 111 -4.44 -15.03 11.76
CA PHE A 111 -4.92 -13.66 11.55
C PHE A 111 -3.77 -12.65 11.46
N CYS A 112 -2.76 -12.78 12.31
CA CYS A 112 -1.56 -11.94 12.26
C CYS A 112 -0.78 -12.11 10.95
N ALA A 113 -0.64 -13.34 10.46
CA ALA A 113 -0.03 -13.62 9.15
C ALA A 113 -0.83 -12.98 8.00
N LEU A 114 -2.17 -13.06 8.06
CA LEU A 114 -3.06 -12.45 7.07
C LEU A 114 -2.96 -10.93 7.03
N MET A 115 -2.72 -10.27 8.17
CA MET A 115 -2.50 -8.82 8.22
C MET A 115 -1.08 -8.43 7.79
N THR A 116 -0.09 -9.24 8.18
CA THR A 116 1.32 -8.95 7.89
C THR A 116 1.63 -9.02 6.39
N ALA A 117 1.07 -9.98 5.66
CA ALA A 117 1.32 -10.16 4.22
C ALA A 117 1.01 -8.89 3.36
N PRO A 118 -0.20 -8.29 3.40
CA PRO A 118 -0.48 -7.08 2.65
C PRO A 118 0.26 -5.86 3.20
N LEU A 119 0.47 -5.74 4.51
CA LEU A 119 1.21 -4.62 5.10
C LEU A 119 2.69 -4.61 4.68
N ALA A 120 3.34 -5.78 4.68
CA ALA A 120 4.71 -5.94 4.22
C ALA A 120 4.85 -5.64 2.71
N ALA A 121 3.88 -6.07 1.90
CA ALA A 121 3.85 -5.75 0.47
C ALA A 121 3.69 -4.24 0.24
N MET A 122 2.74 -3.59 0.90
CA MET A 122 2.51 -2.14 0.78
C MET A 122 3.70 -1.32 1.25
N ALA A 123 4.40 -1.75 2.31
CA ALA A 123 5.61 -1.08 2.80
C ALA A 123 6.78 -1.12 1.81
N ASN A 124 6.77 -2.07 0.85
CA ASN A 124 7.82 -2.26 -0.16
C ASN A 124 7.38 -1.83 -1.56
N VAL A 125 6.17 -1.30 -1.73
CA VAL A 125 5.66 -0.85 -3.03
C VAL A 125 5.68 0.67 -3.10
N HIS A 126 6.48 1.18 -4.03
CA HIS A 126 6.43 2.59 -4.41
C HIS A 126 5.34 2.80 -5.47
N ILE A 127 4.25 3.47 -5.09
CA ILE A 127 3.04 3.67 -5.90
C ILE A 127 3.34 4.20 -7.33
N PRO A 128 4.22 5.21 -7.52
CA PRO A 128 4.56 5.70 -8.86
C PRO A 128 5.22 4.64 -9.76
N ASP A 129 5.99 3.72 -9.18
CA ASP A 129 6.66 2.67 -9.96
C ASP A 129 5.71 1.53 -10.29
N LEU A 130 4.73 1.24 -9.41
CA LEU A 130 3.64 0.31 -9.70
C LEU A 130 2.84 0.76 -10.94
N LEU A 131 2.56 2.07 -11.03
CA LEU A 131 1.87 2.62 -12.18
C LEU A 131 2.68 2.50 -13.47
N LYS A 132 3.98 2.77 -13.42
CA LYS A 132 4.87 2.57 -14.58
C LYS A 132 4.91 1.10 -15.02
N ALA A 133 4.98 0.18 -14.06
CA ALA A 133 4.93 -1.25 -14.33
C ALA A 133 3.61 -1.67 -15.00
N LEU A 134 2.49 -1.07 -14.57
CA LEU A 134 1.17 -1.32 -15.13
C LEU A 134 1.05 -0.81 -16.59
N GLN A 135 1.73 0.29 -16.94
CA GLN A 135 1.83 0.77 -18.33
C GLN A 135 2.51 -0.25 -19.25
N HIS A 136 3.50 -0.99 -18.75
CA HIS A 136 4.21 -2.01 -19.53
C HIS A 136 3.41 -3.30 -19.74
N LEU A 137 2.33 -3.53 -18.96
CA LEU A 137 1.52 -4.74 -19.03
C LEU A 137 0.47 -4.75 -20.16
N GLY A 138 0.44 -3.72 -21.01
CA GLY A 138 -0.50 -3.63 -22.14
C GLY A 138 -1.87 -3.04 -21.80
N LEU A 139 -2.06 -2.45 -20.62
CA LEU A 139 -3.26 -1.68 -20.32
C LEU A 139 -3.29 -0.41 -21.18
N HIS A 140 -4.46 -0.12 -21.76
CA HIS A 140 -4.66 1.04 -22.63
C HIS A 140 -4.16 2.31 -21.92
N HIS A 141 -3.28 3.05 -22.59
CA HIS A 141 -2.54 4.21 -22.06
C HIS A 141 -3.43 5.25 -21.35
N SER A 142 -4.70 5.37 -21.76
CA SER A 142 -5.69 6.25 -21.11
C SER A 142 -5.99 5.84 -19.67
N VAL A 143 -6.12 4.54 -19.40
CA VAL A 143 -6.45 4.03 -18.05
C VAL A 143 -5.29 4.29 -17.09
N VAL A 144 -4.06 4.05 -17.55
CA VAL A 144 -2.89 4.24 -16.70
C VAL A 144 -2.52 5.71 -16.52
N TYR A 145 -2.82 6.56 -17.51
CA TYR A 145 -2.74 8.02 -17.34
C TYR A 145 -3.75 8.52 -16.30
N VAL A 146 -5.01 8.07 -16.34
CA VAL A 146 -6.04 8.45 -15.38
C VAL A 146 -5.70 7.96 -13.96
N LEU A 147 -5.21 6.72 -13.81
CA LEU A 147 -4.72 6.19 -12.53
C LEU A 147 -3.51 6.96 -12.01
N GLY A 148 -2.54 7.26 -12.89
CA GLY A 148 -1.35 8.03 -12.54
C GLY A 148 -1.66 9.47 -12.16
N ALA A 149 -2.56 10.12 -12.90
CA ALA A 149 -3.06 11.45 -12.59
C ALA A 149 -3.81 11.44 -11.26
N SER A 150 -4.73 10.50 -11.04
CA SER A 150 -5.47 10.36 -9.78
C SER A 150 -4.54 10.16 -8.57
N LEU A 151 -3.53 9.30 -8.69
CA LEU A 151 -2.57 9.03 -7.61
C LEU A 151 -1.61 10.19 -7.37
N GLN A 152 -1.25 10.97 -8.40
CA GLN A 152 -0.49 12.22 -8.24
C GLN A 152 -1.34 13.36 -7.70
N LEU A 153 -2.65 13.35 -7.96
CA LEU A 153 -3.59 14.33 -7.43
C LEU A 153 -3.78 14.16 -5.93
N LEU A 154 -3.68 12.95 -5.38
CA LEU A 154 -3.80 12.70 -3.93
C LEU A 154 -2.84 13.54 -3.06
N PRO A 155 -1.50 13.47 -3.24
CA PRO A 155 -0.57 14.27 -2.45
C PRO A 155 -0.66 15.76 -2.74
N GLN A 156 -1.06 16.14 -3.96
CA GLN A 156 -1.28 17.54 -4.32
C GLN A 156 -2.53 18.10 -3.64
N ALA A 157 -3.59 17.31 -3.59
CA ALA A 157 -4.83 17.66 -2.92
C ALA A 157 -4.63 17.72 -1.41
N SER A 158 -3.89 16.79 -0.80
CA SER A 158 -3.60 16.83 0.65
C SER A 158 -2.81 18.08 1.04
N ALA A 159 -1.76 18.43 0.29
CA ALA A 159 -0.99 19.65 0.52
C ALA A 159 -1.87 20.91 0.40
N LEU A 160 -2.74 20.95 -0.61
CA LEU A 160 -3.66 22.06 -0.82
C LEU A 160 -4.72 22.15 0.30
N ILE A 161 -5.24 21.02 0.77
CA ILE A 161 -6.16 20.95 1.91
C ILE A 161 -5.46 21.50 3.17
N SER A 162 -4.20 21.11 3.42
CA SER A 162 -3.42 21.64 4.55
C SER A 162 -3.15 23.14 4.44
N GLU A 163 -2.89 23.64 3.23
CA GLU A 163 -2.71 25.07 2.95
C GLU A 163 -4.00 25.85 3.24
N VAL A 164 -5.14 25.38 2.72
CA VAL A 164 -6.46 26.00 2.95
C VAL A 164 -6.86 25.91 4.42
N ALA A 165 -6.61 24.79 5.09
CA ALA A 165 -6.86 24.64 6.52
C ALA A 165 -6.01 25.61 7.35
N THR A 166 -4.74 25.79 6.98
CA THR A 166 -3.83 26.75 7.63
C THR A 166 -4.27 28.18 7.39
N ALA A 167 -4.69 28.53 6.17
CA ALA A 167 -5.22 29.85 5.84
C ALA A 167 -6.49 30.17 6.63
N ASN A 168 -7.43 29.22 6.75
CA ASN A 168 -8.62 29.38 7.59
C ASN A 168 -8.27 29.58 9.06
N ARG A 169 -7.29 28.82 9.57
CA ARG A 169 -6.82 28.96 10.96
C ARG A 169 -6.21 30.34 11.21
N LEU A 170 -5.39 30.85 10.29
CA LEU A 170 -4.80 32.20 10.38
C LEU A 170 -5.86 33.30 10.26
N ALA A 171 -6.92 33.07 9.47
CA ALA A 171 -8.07 33.97 9.36
C ALA A 171 -9.06 33.85 10.53
N GLY A 172 -8.77 33.03 11.55
CA GLY A 172 -9.64 32.83 12.73
C GLY A 172 -10.93 32.06 12.46
N ARG A 173 -11.07 31.43 11.29
CA ARG A 173 -12.30 30.72 10.88
C ARG A 173 -12.28 29.29 11.39
N LYS A 174 -13.28 28.91 12.20
CA LYS A 174 -13.47 27.53 12.64
C LYS A 174 -14.17 26.72 11.56
N VAL A 175 -13.57 25.59 11.19
CA VAL A 175 -14.14 24.63 10.25
C VAL A 175 -14.98 23.63 11.05
N THR A 176 -16.30 23.69 10.86
CA THR A 176 -17.31 22.82 11.47
C THR A 176 -18.06 22.09 10.35
N LEU A 177 -18.77 21.00 10.63
CA LEU A 177 -19.51 20.20 9.64
C LEU A 177 -20.37 21.05 8.66
N THR A 178 -20.98 22.13 9.13
CA THR A 178 -21.80 23.04 8.31
C THR A 178 -20.99 24.03 7.47
N THR A 179 -19.74 24.32 7.85
CA THR A 179 -18.88 25.33 7.21
C THR A 179 -17.76 24.72 6.37
N VAL A 180 -17.56 23.40 6.42
CA VAL A 180 -16.58 22.64 5.61
C VAL A 180 -16.75 22.90 4.11
N ILE A 181 -17.98 22.93 3.61
CA ILE A 181 -18.24 23.13 2.18
C ILE A 181 -17.71 24.50 1.70
N PRO A 182 -18.16 25.65 2.25
CA PRO A 182 -17.70 26.96 1.79
C PRO A 182 -16.25 27.28 2.15
N HIS A 183 -15.74 26.79 3.30
CA HIS A 183 -14.41 27.18 3.78
C HIS A 183 -13.29 26.25 3.31
N MET A 184 -13.62 25.01 2.96
CA MET A 184 -12.61 24.00 2.62
C MET A 184 -12.83 23.47 1.22
N ILE A 185 -14.02 22.94 0.91
CA ILE A 185 -14.27 22.24 -0.37
C ILE A 185 -14.23 23.20 -1.56
N ILE A 186 -14.97 24.32 -1.51
CA ILE A 186 -15.02 25.27 -2.62
C ILE A 186 -13.62 25.83 -2.95
N PRO A 187 -12.83 26.35 -1.98
CA PRO A 187 -11.49 26.85 -2.27
C PRO A 187 -10.53 25.79 -2.81
N VAL A 188 -10.64 24.55 -2.31
CA VAL A 188 -9.82 23.42 -2.77
C VAL A 188 -10.15 23.08 -4.22
N ILE A 189 -11.44 22.94 -4.56
CA ILE A 189 -11.89 22.63 -5.93
C ILE A 189 -11.47 23.74 -6.90
N THR A 190 -11.72 25.01 -6.56
CA THR A 190 -11.37 26.13 -7.43
C THR A 190 -9.87 26.16 -7.71
N ARG A 191 -9.03 26.00 -6.69
CA ARG A 191 -7.56 25.98 -6.87
C ARG A 191 -7.08 24.76 -7.66
N LEU A 192 -7.71 23.59 -7.51
CA LEU A 192 -7.39 22.42 -8.34
C LEU A 192 -7.78 22.63 -9.80
N LEU A 193 -8.94 23.23 -10.07
CA LEU A 193 -9.40 23.54 -11.43
C LEU A 193 -8.45 24.55 -12.11
N THR A 194 -8.06 25.62 -11.43
CA THR A 194 -7.12 26.61 -11.99
C THR A 194 -5.76 25.98 -12.28
N ARG A 195 -5.19 25.24 -11.33
CA ARG A 195 -3.90 24.54 -11.54
C ARG A 195 -3.98 23.50 -12.66
N GLY A 196 -5.10 22.81 -12.79
CA GLY A 196 -5.36 21.85 -13.86
C GLY A 196 -5.42 22.52 -15.23
N ALA A 197 -6.10 23.66 -15.33
CA ALA A 197 -6.21 24.44 -16.57
C ALA A 197 -4.83 24.98 -17.02
N ASP A 198 -4.07 25.59 -16.11
CA ASP A 198 -2.73 26.11 -16.41
C ASP A 198 -1.78 25.00 -16.90
N ARG A 199 -1.84 23.83 -16.25
CA ARG A 199 -1.04 22.66 -16.63
C ARG A 199 -1.47 22.07 -17.97
N GLY A 200 -2.77 22.06 -18.27
CA GLY A 200 -3.31 21.63 -19.56
C GLY A 200 -2.76 22.48 -20.71
N ILE A 201 -2.78 23.81 -20.57
CA ILE A 201 -2.25 24.75 -21.55
C ILE A 201 -0.75 24.52 -21.77
N ALA A 202 0.02 24.36 -20.69
CA ALA A 202 1.44 24.07 -20.78
C ALA A 202 1.74 22.73 -21.49
N LEU A 203 0.94 21.68 -21.21
CA LEU A 203 1.09 20.37 -21.85
C LEU A 203 0.73 20.41 -23.33
N GLN A 204 -0.31 21.16 -23.72
CA GLN A 204 -0.65 21.40 -25.12
C GLN A 204 0.49 22.13 -25.85
N GLY A 205 1.09 23.13 -25.22
CA GLY A 205 2.26 23.84 -25.77
C GLY A 205 3.50 22.94 -25.94
N MET A 206 3.65 21.90 -25.12
CA MET A 206 4.71 20.89 -25.28
C MET A 206 4.38 19.78 -26.28
N GLY A 207 3.27 19.88 -27.01
CA GLY A 207 2.87 18.89 -28.00
C GLY A 207 2.40 17.57 -27.40
N TYR A 208 1.84 17.59 -26.18
CA TYR A 208 1.32 16.37 -25.54
C TYR A 208 0.26 15.67 -26.41
N ASP A 209 -0.59 16.42 -27.11
CA ASP A 209 -1.65 15.87 -27.98
C ASP A 209 -1.16 15.50 -29.39
N ALA A 210 0.15 15.64 -29.69
CA ALA A 210 0.69 15.26 -30.99
C ALA A 210 0.70 13.73 -31.18
N PRO A 211 0.22 13.21 -32.33
CA PRO A 211 0.27 11.78 -32.63
C PRO A 211 1.72 11.32 -32.84
N GLY A 212 2.14 10.25 -32.18
CA GLY A 212 3.51 9.73 -32.29
C GLY A 212 3.88 8.68 -31.24
N ARG A 213 4.99 7.98 -31.48
CA ARG A 213 5.51 6.92 -30.61
C ARG A 213 6.18 7.53 -29.38
N ARG A 214 5.60 7.33 -28.18
CA ARG A 214 6.11 7.92 -26.93
C ARG A 214 7.20 7.05 -26.30
N THR A 215 8.27 7.69 -25.82
CA THR A 215 9.37 7.05 -25.08
C THR A 215 9.30 7.40 -23.60
N VAL A 216 9.59 6.42 -22.73
CA VAL A 216 9.60 6.62 -21.27
C VAL A 216 11.00 7.04 -20.84
N LEU A 217 11.12 8.21 -20.18
CA LEU A 217 12.41 8.77 -19.75
C LEU A 217 13.13 7.90 -18.68
N TYR A 218 12.37 7.24 -17.80
CA TYR A 218 12.90 6.35 -16.77
C TYR A 218 12.20 4.99 -16.78
N PRO A 219 12.74 4.00 -17.51
CA PRO A 219 12.18 2.66 -17.52
C PRO A 219 12.38 1.97 -16.16
N VAL A 220 11.36 1.26 -15.68
CA VAL A 220 11.48 0.39 -14.50
C VAL A 220 12.29 -0.84 -14.91
N ARG A 221 13.48 -1.01 -14.32
CA ARG A 221 14.39 -2.10 -14.66
C ARG A 221 13.89 -3.41 -14.06
N ALA A 222 13.25 -4.24 -14.89
CA ALA A 222 12.94 -5.62 -14.52
C ALA A 222 14.20 -6.49 -14.69
N HIS A 223 14.57 -7.24 -13.67
CA HIS A 223 15.65 -8.22 -13.79
C HIS A 223 15.07 -9.59 -14.17
N ARG A 224 15.81 -10.37 -14.98
CA ARG A 224 15.35 -11.68 -15.48
C ARG A 224 15.01 -12.67 -14.36
N TRP A 225 15.70 -12.59 -13.22
CA TRP A 225 15.44 -13.46 -12.06
C TRP A 225 14.07 -13.17 -11.40
N GLU A 226 13.51 -11.97 -11.59
CA GLU A 226 12.18 -11.64 -11.06
C GLU A 226 11.06 -12.39 -11.77
N ILE A 227 11.25 -12.76 -13.04
CA ILE A 227 10.29 -13.59 -13.79
C ILE A 227 10.15 -14.94 -13.09
N LEU A 228 11.26 -15.48 -12.60
CA LEU A 228 11.27 -16.74 -11.87
C LEU A 228 10.52 -16.61 -10.54
N LEU A 229 10.70 -15.53 -9.76
CA LEU A 229 9.89 -15.33 -8.55
C LEU A 229 8.41 -15.14 -8.86
N ARG A 230 8.07 -14.42 -9.93
CA ARG A 230 6.67 -14.23 -10.34
C ARG A 230 5.98 -15.54 -10.72
N LEU A 231 6.74 -16.57 -11.10
CA LEU A 231 6.20 -17.89 -11.40
C LEU A 231 6.20 -18.81 -10.17
N ILE A 232 7.32 -18.86 -9.43
CA ILE A 232 7.50 -19.78 -8.30
C ILE A 232 6.53 -19.47 -7.16
N PHE A 233 6.37 -18.19 -6.78
CA PHE A 233 5.54 -17.85 -5.62
C PHE A 233 4.05 -18.18 -5.81
N PRO A 234 3.42 -17.84 -6.96
CA PRO A 234 2.05 -18.27 -7.24
C PRO A 234 1.93 -19.78 -7.40
N ALA A 235 2.89 -20.44 -8.07
CA ALA A 235 2.87 -21.89 -8.22
C ALA A 235 2.96 -22.61 -6.87
N ALA A 236 3.81 -22.13 -5.96
CA ALA A 236 3.89 -22.64 -4.60
C ALA A 236 2.59 -22.41 -3.82
N ALA A 237 1.98 -21.23 -3.92
CA ALA A 237 0.70 -20.94 -3.29
C ALA A 237 -0.42 -21.86 -3.83
N ILE A 238 -0.51 -22.05 -5.14
CA ILE A 238 -1.47 -22.97 -5.77
C ILE A 238 -1.20 -24.41 -5.33
N GLY A 239 0.07 -24.83 -5.27
CA GLY A 239 0.45 -26.14 -4.77
C GLY A 239 -0.01 -26.38 -3.33
N LEU A 240 0.13 -25.38 -2.46
CA LEU A 240 -0.38 -25.43 -1.08
C LEU A 240 -1.91 -25.50 -1.03
N VAL A 241 -2.62 -24.77 -1.90
CA VAL A 241 -4.09 -24.86 -2.03
C VAL A 241 -4.51 -26.28 -2.41
N VAL A 242 -3.86 -26.86 -3.43
CA VAL A 242 -4.19 -28.21 -3.91
C VAL A 242 -3.88 -29.26 -2.84
N LEU A 243 -2.72 -29.15 -2.17
CA LEU A 243 -2.35 -30.05 -1.08
C LEU A 243 -3.32 -29.95 0.10
N ALA A 244 -3.87 -28.76 0.38
CA ALA A 244 -4.85 -28.57 1.45
C ALA A 244 -6.22 -29.19 1.13
N TRP A 245 -6.53 -29.41 -0.16
CA TRP A 245 -7.80 -29.97 -0.60
C TRP A 245 -7.77 -31.50 -0.67
N ILE A 246 -6.60 -32.09 -0.95
CA ILE A 246 -6.38 -33.54 -1.02
C ILE A 246 -6.29 -34.14 0.38
#